data_AF-A0A5S4T9E4-F1
#
_entry.id   AF-A0A5S4T9E4-F1
#
_cell.length_a   1.000
_cell.length_b   1.000
_cell.length_c   1.000
_cell.angle_alpha   90.00
_cell.angle_beta   90.00
_cell.angle_gamma   90.00
#
_symmetry.space_group_name_H-M   'P 1'
#
loop_
_entity.id
_entity.type
_entity.pdbx_description
1 polymer ?
#
loop_
_entity_poly.entity_id
_entity_poly.type
_entity_poly.pdbx_seq_one_letter_code
_entity_poly.pdbx_strand_id
1 'polypeptide(L)'
;GYEFKEPKYTLEEARIHDASYSAPIFVTFRLVNKETGEIKTQEVFFGDFPIMTEMGTFIINGGERIIVSQLVRSPGVYFNDKVDKNGKVGYGSTVIPNRGAWLELETDSKDIAYTRIDRTRKIPFTTLVRALGFSGDDEIVDIFGESDLVRNTIEKD
;
A
#
# COMPACT_ATOMS: atom_id res chain seq x y z
N GLY A 1 -0.51 23.88 2.62
CA GLY A 1 -0.59 23.31 3.98
C GLY A 1 -1.97 22.75 4.18
N TYR A 2 -2.34 22.42 5.41
CA TYR A 2 -3.73 22.19 5.79
C TYR A 2 -4.08 23.06 7.00
N GLU A 3 -5.36 23.40 7.12
CA GLU A 3 -5.92 24.16 8.24
C GLU A 3 -7.23 23.50 8.67
N PHE A 4 -7.42 23.32 9.98
CA PHE A 4 -8.70 22.94 10.54
C PHE A 4 -9.44 24.20 10.99
N LYS A 5 -10.71 24.34 10.59
CA LYS A 5 -11.62 25.34 11.16
C LYS A 5 -12.29 24.79 12.42
N GLU A 6 -13.03 25.65 13.10
CA GLU A 6 -13.76 25.24 14.30
C GLU A 6 -14.79 24.14 13.98
N PRO A 7 -14.95 23.15 14.86
CA PRO A 7 -16.01 22.16 14.75
C PRO A 7 -17.39 22.81 14.66
N LYS A 8 -18.24 22.26 13.80
CA LYS A 8 -19.61 22.77 13.60
C LYS A 8 -20.50 22.57 14.84
N TYR A 9 -20.25 21.51 15.59
CA TYR A 9 -21.00 21.12 16.78
C TYR A 9 -20.05 21.00 17.96
N THR A 10 -20.56 21.29 19.15
CA THR A 10 -19.97 20.84 20.40
C THR A 10 -20.14 19.33 20.58
N LEU A 11 -19.46 18.74 21.57
CA LEU A 11 -19.59 17.31 21.89
C LEU A 11 -21.02 16.92 22.29
N GLU A 12 -21.76 17.80 22.97
CA GLU A 12 -23.13 17.52 23.41
C GLU A 12 -24.11 17.61 22.24
N GLU A 13 -24.00 18.65 21.42
CA GLU A 13 -24.82 18.82 20.21
C GLU A 13 -24.61 17.66 19.23
N ALA A 14 -23.37 17.21 19.04
CA ALA A 14 -23.09 16.07 18.18
C ALA A 14 -23.81 14.79 18.64
N ARG A 15 -23.90 14.55 19.96
CA ARG A 15 -24.64 13.41 20.54
C ARG A 15 -26.14 13.55 20.36
N ILE A 16 -26.70 14.72 20.68
CA ILE A 16 -28.15 14.97 20.64
C ILE A 16 -28.69 14.95 19.20
N HIS A 17 -27.92 15.43 18.24
CA HIS A 17 -28.34 15.54 16.84
C HIS A 17 -27.96 14.34 15.97
N ASP A 18 -27.49 13.24 16.56
CA ASP A 18 -26.95 12.10 15.83
C ASP A 18 -25.89 12.50 14.78
N ALA A 19 -25.11 13.54 15.07
CA ALA A 19 -24.10 14.11 14.19
C ALA A 19 -22.69 13.65 14.58
N SER A 20 -21.71 13.89 13.70
CA SER A 20 -20.29 13.61 14.01
C SER A 20 -19.61 14.86 14.58
N TYR A 21 -18.78 14.69 15.61
CA TYR A 21 -17.93 15.77 16.10
C TYR A 21 -16.70 15.89 15.21
N SER A 22 -16.72 16.87 14.32
CA SER A 22 -15.73 17.06 13.26
C SER A 22 -15.46 18.52 12.97
N ALA A 23 -14.24 18.80 12.51
CA ALA A 23 -13.79 20.11 12.06
C ALA A 23 -13.63 20.13 10.52
N PRO A 24 -14.09 21.19 9.83
CA PRO A 24 -13.81 21.38 8.41
C PRO A 24 -12.29 21.50 8.17
N ILE A 25 -11.72 20.65 7.31
CA ILE A 25 -10.33 20.76 6.88
C ILE A 25 -10.24 21.48 5.53
N PHE A 26 -9.35 22.45 5.43
CA PHE A 26 -9.00 23.15 4.21
C PHE A 26 -7.57 22.79 3.83
N VAL A 27 -7.34 22.53 2.54
CA VAL A 27 -6.02 22.16 2.00
C VAL A 27 -5.65 23.13 0.91
N THR A 28 -4.41 23.62 0.95
CA THR A 28 -3.86 24.49 -0.09
C THR A 28 -3.36 23.65 -1.27
N PHE A 29 -4.05 23.74 -2.40
CA PHE A 29 -3.61 23.15 -3.67
C PHE A 29 -2.81 24.16 -4.49
N ARG A 30 -1.79 23.65 -5.18
CA ARG A 30 -0.99 24.43 -6.12
C ARG A 30 -0.97 23.71 -7.46
N LEU A 31 -1.58 24.33 -8.47
CA LEU A 31 -1.48 23.89 -9.86
C LEU A 31 -0.33 24.65 -10.53
N VAL A 32 0.59 23.92 -11.15
CA VAL A 32 1.69 24.48 -11.93
C VAL A 32 1.52 24.05 -13.37
N ASN A 33 1.23 25.01 -14.26
CA ASN A 33 1.26 24.78 -15.68
C ASN A 33 2.72 24.82 -16.16
N LYS A 34 3.24 23.68 -16.63
CA LYS A 34 4.64 23.56 -17.05
C LYS A 34 4.93 24.23 -18.40
N GLU A 35 3.92 24.45 -19.24
CA GLU A 35 4.08 25.06 -20.56
C GLU A 35 4.11 26.59 -20.46
N THR A 36 3.22 27.17 -19.66
CA THR A 36 3.12 28.62 -19.49
C THR A 36 3.92 29.16 -18.30
N GLY A 37 4.33 28.28 -17.38
CA GLY A 37 4.94 28.67 -16.10
C GLY A 37 3.95 29.23 -15.08
N GLU A 38 2.65 29.30 -15.40
CA GLU A 38 1.63 29.84 -14.51
C GLU A 38 1.44 28.96 -13.27
N ILE A 39 1.38 29.60 -12.10
CA ILE A 39 1.14 28.95 -10.81
C ILE A 39 -0.17 29.48 -10.24
N LYS A 40 -1.16 28.59 -10.08
CA LYS A 40 -2.42 28.89 -9.38
C LYS A 40 -2.42 28.21 -8.03
N THR A 41 -2.64 29.00 -6.98
CA THR A 41 -2.76 28.48 -5.60
C THR A 41 -4.19 28.72 -5.13
N GLN A 42 -4.82 27.69 -4.59
CA GLN A 42 -6.19 27.76 -4.09
C GLN A 42 -6.30 26.98 -2.78
N GLU A 43 -7.01 27.56 -1.83
CA GLU A 43 -7.47 26.83 -0.66
C GLU A 43 -8.81 26.16 -0.96
N VAL A 44 -8.90 24.86 -0.71
CA VAL A 44 -10.07 24.05 -1.03
C VAL A 44 -10.55 23.35 0.23
N PHE A 45 -11.86 23.40 0.48
CA PHE A 45 -12.49 22.56 1.50
C PHE A 45 -12.33 21.09 1.11
N PHE A 46 -11.61 20.34 1.94
CA PHE A 46 -11.26 18.95 1.67
C PHE A 46 -12.26 17.97 2.29
N GLY A 47 -12.96 18.38 3.35
CA GLY A 47 -13.99 17.60 4.02
C GLY A 47 -14.10 17.90 5.51
N ASP A 48 -15.04 17.25 6.18
CA ASP A 48 -15.14 17.27 7.64
C ASP A 48 -14.29 16.16 8.24
N PHE A 49 -13.38 16.50 9.15
CA PHE A 49 -12.46 15.55 9.76
C PHE A 49 -12.85 15.29 11.22
N PRO A 50 -13.09 14.03 11.62
CA PRO A 50 -13.41 13.70 13.01
C PRO A 50 -12.30 14.12 13.97
N ILE A 51 -12.67 14.82 15.04
CA ILE A 51 -11.72 15.31 16.05
C ILE A 51 -11.78 14.43 17.29
N MET A 52 -10.60 14.10 17.83
CA MET A 52 -10.47 13.32 19.05
C MET A 52 -10.87 14.17 20.26
N THR A 53 -11.66 13.59 21.17
CA THR A 53 -12.01 14.22 22.45
C THR A 53 -10.83 14.19 23.42
N GLU A 54 -10.89 14.95 24.50
CA GLU A 54 -9.90 14.89 25.59
C GLU A 54 -9.81 13.50 26.25
N MET A 55 -10.86 12.68 26.11
CA MET A 55 -10.90 11.30 26.62
C MET A 55 -10.29 10.28 25.64
N GLY A 56 -9.80 10.71 24.48
CA GLY A 56 -9.24 9.82 23.46
C GLY A 56 -10.29 9.07 22.62
N THR A 57 -11.54 9.55 22.64
CA THR A 57 -12.68 8.97 21.90
C THR A 57 -13.06 9.84 20.69
N PHE A 58 -14.00 9.36 19.88
CA PHE A 58 -14.58 10.10 18.76
C PHE A 58 -16.11 10.00 18.80
N ILE A 59 -16.83 11.06 18.45
CA ILE A 59 -18.28 11.02 18.28
C ILE A 59 -18.59 10.90 16.79
N ILE A 60 -19.16 9.77 16.38
CA ILE A 60 -19.49 9.47 14.98
C ILE A 60 -20.97 9.11 14.90
N ASN A 61 -21.75 9.98 14.24
CA ASN A 61 -23.21 9.87 14.12
C ASN A 61 -23.88 9.70 15.49
N GLY A 62 -23.60 10.62 16.42
CA GLY A 62 -24.10 10.62 17.80
C GLY A 62 -23.45 9.62 18.75
N GLY A 63 -22.91 8.53 18.21
CA GLY A 63 -22.30 7.45 19.00
C GLY A 63 -20.84 7.71 19.34
N GLU A 64 -20.48 7.47 20.61
CA GLU A 64 -19.09 7.55 21.06
C GLU A 64 -18.33 6.26 20.71
N ARG A 65 -17.15 6.42 20.11
CA ARG A 65 -16.32 5.33 19.58
C ARG A 65 -14.88 5.49 20.03
N ILE A 66 -14.21 4.35 20.22
CA ILE A 66 -12.77 4.28 20.52
C ILE A 66 -12.06 3.61 19.35
N ILE A 67 -10.91 4.17 18.99
CA ILE A 67 -10.00 3.53 18.04
C ILE A 67 -9.08 2.61 18.83
N VAL A 68 -9.07 1.33 18.46
CA VAL A 68 -8.20 0.32 19.08
C VAL A 68 -6.95 0.15 18.23
N SER A 69 -5.78 0.22 18.88
CA SER A 69 -4.50 -0.05 18.23
C SER A 69 -4.43 -1.51 17.75
N GLN A 70 -4.03 -1.71 16.50
CA GLN A 70 -3.85 -3.03 15.92
C GLN A 70 -2.36 -3.42 15.91
N LEU A 71 -2.09 -4.70 16.17
CA LEU A 71 -0.78 -5.28 15.90
C LEU A 71 -0.72 -5.69 14.43
N VAL A 72 0.21 -5.10 13.69
CA VAL A 72 0.48 -5.41 12.28
C VAL A 72 1.91 -5.93 12.13
N ARG A 73 2.18 -6.65 11.03
CA ARG A 73 3.54 -7.08 10.70
C ARG A 73 4.47 -5.87 10.58
N SER A 74 5.63 -5.93 11.23
CA SER A 74 6.65 -4.89 11.09
C SER A 74 7.20 -4.87 9.66
N PRO A 75 7.71 -3.73 9.19
CA PRO A 75 8.44 -3.66 7.94
C PRO A 75 9.62 -4.66 7.94
N GLY A 76 9.85 -5.32 6.81
CA GLY A 76 10.87 -6.35 6.69
C GLY A 76 10.61 -7.34 5.56
N VAL A 77 11.49 -8.34 5.45
CA VAL A 77 11.36 -9.45 4.50
C VAL A 77 10.97 -10.71 5.28
N TYR A 78 9.82 -11.27 4.93
CA TYR A 78 9.29 -12.48 5.56
C TYR A 78 9.38 -13.63 4.56
N PHE A 79 10.08 -14.69 4.92
CA PHE A 79 10.15 -15.91 4.14
C PHE A 79 9.07 -16.89 4.61
N ASN A 80 8.52 -17.65 3.67
CA ASN A 80 7.59 -18.73 3.95
C ASN A 80 7.81 -19.90 3.00
N ASP A 81 7.38 -21.07 3.45
CA ASP A 81 7.25 -22.27 2.63
C ASP A 81 5.77 -22.68 2.56
N LYS A 82 5.40 -23.32 1.46
CA LYS A 82 4.04 -23.83 1.24
C LYS A 82 4.11 -25.16 0.53
N VAL A 83 3.55 -26.19 1.16
CA VAL A 83 3.38 -27.51 0.54
C VAL A 83 2.14 -27.48 -0.35
N ASP A 84 2.30 -27.80 -1.62
CA ASP A 84 1.20 -27.94 -2.56
C ASP A 84 0.44 -29.27 -2.37
N LYS A 85 -0.62 -29.48 -3.16
CA LYS A 85 -1.43 -30.72 -3.09
C LYS A 85 -0.67 -31.98 -3.52
N ASN A 86 0.42 -31.83 -4.26
CA ASN A 86 1.26 -32.92 -4.76
C ASN A 86 2.44 -33.21 -3.81
N GLY A 87 2.52 -32.52 -2.67
CA GLY A 87 3.58 -32.68 -1.68
C GLY A 87 4.85 -31.89 -2.00
N LYS A 88 4.85 -31.04 -3.03
CA LYS A 88 6.00 -30.21 -3.37
C LYS A 88 6.03 -28.97 -2.50
N VAL A 89 7.20 -28.67 -1.94
CA VAL A 89 7.46 -27.46 -1.16
C VAL A 89 7.79 -26.32 -2.11
N GLY A 90 6.95 -25.29 -2.15
CA GLY A 90 7.26 -24.00 -2.75
C GLY A 90 7.78 -23.03 -1.70
N TYR A 91 8.66 -22.11 -2.10
CA TYR A 91 9.18 -21.05 -1.25
C TYR A 91 8.65 -19.71 -1.72
N GLY A 92 8.49 -18.80 -0.77
CA GLY A 92 8.08 -17.43 -1.06
C GLY A 92 8.70 -16.44 -0.09
N SER A 93 8.66 -15.17 -0.49
CA SER A 93 8.98 -14.06 0.39
C SER A 93 8.01 -12.90 0.20
N THR A 94 7.80 -12.14 1.25
CA THR A 94 7.02 -10.90 1.21
C THR A 94 7.85 -9.78 1.78
N VAL A 95 8.13 -8.78 0.95
CA VAL A 95 8.79 -7.53 1.34
C VAL A 95 7.71 -6.52 1.72
N ILE A 96 7.68 -6.16 3.00
CA ILE A 96 6.73 -5.23 3.59
C ILE A 96 7.49 -3.92 3.86
N PRO A 97 7.22 -2.82 3.12
CA PRO A 97 7.79 -1.52 3.44
C PRO A 97 7.04 -0.86 4.61
N ASN A 98 7.65 0.16 5.22
CA ASN A 98 6.96 1.00 6.20
C ASN A 98 5.81 1.80 5.56
N ARG A 99 5.96 2.19 4.30
CA ARG A 99 4.93 2.83 3.49
C ARG A 99 5.16 2.47 2.02
N GLY A 100 4.09 2.10 1.31
CA GLY A 100 4.13 1.85 -0.13
C GLY A 100 3.70 0.43 -0.50
N ALA A 101 3.97 0.08 -1.76
CA ALA A 101 3.57 -1.18 -2.37
C ALA A 101 4.34 -2.37 -1.78
N TRP A 102 3.64 -3.48 -1.61
CA TRP A 102 4.26 -4.75 -1.23
C TRP A 102 4.87 -5.43 -2.45
N LEU A 103 5.97 -6.17 -2.22
CA LEU A 103 6.57 -7.04 -3.23
C LEU A 103 6.53 -8.47 -2.69
N GLU A 104 5.87 -9.36 -3.42
CA GLU A 104 5.75 -10.77 -3.06
C GLU A 104 6.46 -11.61 -4.13
N LEU A 105 7.28 -12.56 -3.69
CA LEU A 105 7.91 -13.58 -4.53
C LEU A 105 7.36 -14.95 -4.14
N GLU A 106 7.07 -15.79 -5.12
CA GLU A 106 6.60 -17.16 -4.87
C GLU A 106 7.09 -18.10 -5.98
N THR A 107 7.37 -19.35 -5.63
CA THR A 107 7.58 -20.43 -6.59
C THR A 107 6.36 -21.33 -6.67
N ASP A 108 5.97 -21.79 -7.85
CA ASP A 108 4.87 -22.72 -8.01
C ASP A 108 5.30 -24.20 -8.14
N SER A 109 4.32 -25.09 -8.35
CA SER A 109 4.56 -26.52 -8.48
C SER A 109 5.38 -26.91 -9.72
N LYS A 110 5.52 -26.01 -10.70
CA LYS A 110 6.26 -26.22 -11.94
C LYS A 110 7.68 -25.63 -11.90
N ASP A 111 8.16 -25.24 -10.72
CA ASP A 111 9.43 -24.52 -10.58
C ASP A 111 9.45 -23.25 -11.43
N ILE A 112 8.37 -22.45 -11.35
CA ILE A 112 8.36 -21.11 -11.95
C ILE A 112 8.32 -20.08 -10.83
N ALA A 113 9.25 -19.12 -10.89
CA ALA A 113 9.30 -17.98 -9.99
C ALA A 113 8.37 -16.87 -10.47
N TYR A 114 7.50 -16.41 -9.58
CA TYR A 114 6.57 -15.32 -9.82
C TYR A 114 6.86 -14.16 -8.88
N THR A 115 6.48 -12.97 -9.34
CA THR A 115 6.40 -11.77 -8.52
C THR A 115 5.00 -11.16 -8.58
N ARG A 116 4.60 -10.51 -7.49
CA ARG A 116 3.40 -9.70 -7.39
C ARG A 116 3.76 -8.36 -6.76
N ILE A 117 3.40 -7.29 -7.44
CA ILE A 117 3.62 -5.91 -6.98
C ILE A 117 2.27 -5.34 -6.57
N ASP A 118 2.18 -4.81 -5.35
CA ASP A 118 0.99 -4.16 -4.79
C ASP A 118 -0.30 -5.00 -4.87
N ARG A 119 -0.19 -6.30 -4.56
CA ARG A 119 -1.32 -7.26 -4.57
C ARG A 119 -2.03 -7.41 -5.93
N THR A 120 -1.34 -7.10 -7.03
CA THR A 120 -1.87 -7.26 -8.39
C THR A 120 -1.76 -8.71 -8.90
N ARG A 121 -1.94 -8.94 -10.20
CA ARG A 121 -1.76 -10.27 -10.80
C ARG A 121 -0.30 -10.72 -10.70
N LYS A 122 -0.09 -12.03 -10.57
CA LYS A 122 1.26 -12.60 -10.66
C LYS A 122 1.82 -12.44 -12.08
N ILE A 123 3.10 -12.09 -12.17
CA ILE A 123 3.88 -12.07 -13.41
C ILE A 123 5.16 -12.88 -13.20
N PRO A 124 5.76 -13.46 -14.24
CA PRO A 124 7.07 -14.10 -14.14
C PRO A 124 8.08 -13.15 -13.48
N PHE A 125 8.92 -13.69 -12.60
CA PHE A 125 9.90 -12.88 -11.88
C PHE A 125 10.88 -12.17 -12.84
N THR A 126 11.21 -12.82 -13.95
CA THR A 126 12.05 -12.28 -15.04
C THR A 126 11.48 -11.00 -15.64
N THR A 127 10.16 -10.84 -15.74
CA THR A 127 9.54 -9.59 -16.23
C THR A 127 9.96 -8.38 -15.38
N LEU A 128 10.04 -8.54 -14.05
CA LEU A 128 10.53 -7.49 -13.15
C LEU A 128 12.03 -7.24 -13.34
N VAL A 129 12.82 -8.29 -13.49
CA VAL A 129 14.28 -8.19 -13.70
C VAL A 129 14.59 -7.42 -14.99
N ARG A 130 13.88 -7.73 -16.08
CA ARG A 130 14.00 -6.98 -17.35
C ARG A 130 13.57 -5.53 -17.22
N ALA A 131 12.50 -5.25 -16.47
CA ALA A 131 12.07 -3.88 -16.20
C ALA A 131 13.09 -3.08 -15.37
N LEU A 132 13.97 -3.75 -14.61
CA LEU A 132 15.08 -3.14 -13.89
C LEU A 132 16.34 -2.92 -14.75
N GLY A 133 16.36 -3.40 -16.00
CA GLY A 133 17.42 -3.13 -16.98
C GLY A 133 18.21 -4.35 -17.45
N PHE A 134 18.00 -5.53 -16.85
CA PHE A 134 18.71 -6.77 -17.22
C PHE A 134 17.89 -7.55 -18.25
N SER A 135 18.13 -7.28 -19.52
CA SER A 135 17.20 -7.70 -20.60
C SER A 135 17.59 -8.98 -21.32
N GLY A 136 18.84 -9.45 -21.20
CA GLY A 136 19.30 -10.68 -21.85
C GLY A 136 19.03 -11.93 -21.00
N ASP A 137 18.65 -13.04 -21.65
CA ASP A 137 18.45 -14.31 -20.94
C ASP A 137 19.75 -14.81 -20.30
N ASP A 138 20.87 -14.69 -21.03
CA ASP A 138 22.20 -15.03 -20.52
C ASP A 138 22.56 -14.19 -19.29
N GLU A 139 22.22 -12.89 -19.29
CA GLU A 139 22.48 -11.98 -18.17
C GLU A 139 21.64 -12.36 -16.93
N ILE A 140 20.38 -12.76 -17.13
CA ILE A 140 19.53 -13.27 -16.05
C ILE A 140 20.10 -14.58 -15.49
N VAL A 141 20.57 -15.49 -16.35
CA VAL A 141 21.21 -16.74 -15.93
C VAL A 141 22.53 -16.47 -15.20
N ASP A 142 23.32 -15.49 -15.63
CA ASP A 142 24.57 -15.10 -14.97
C ASP A 142 24.31 -14.54 -13.55
N ILE A 143 23.22 -13.78 -13.36
CA ILE A 143 22.87 -13.18 -12.06
C ILE A 143 22.33 -14.23 -11.08
N PHE A 144 21.40 -15.08 -11.53
CA PHE A 144 20.67 -16.00 -10.66
C PHE A 144 21.19 -17.44 -10.67
N GLY A 145 22.12 -17.75 -11.57
CA GLY A 145 22.70 -19.07 -11.77
C GLY A 145 21.86 -19.97 -12.68
N GLU A 146 22.52 -21.01 -13.20
CA GLU A 146 21.90 -22.01 -14.04
C GLU A 146 21.09 -23.00 -13.18
N SER A 147 19.77 -22.87 -13.22
CA SER A 147 18.84 -23.77 -12.53
C SER A 147 17.54 -23.96 -13.32
N ASP A 148 16.85 -25.07 -13.07
CA ASP A 148 15.55 -25.34 -13.69
C ASP A 148 14.54 -24.24 -13.34
N LEU A 149 14.58 -23.69 -12.13
CA LEU A 149 13.74 -22.56 -11.72
C LEU A 149 13.93 -21.33 -12.61
N VAL A 150 15.18 -20.95 -12.88
CA VAL A 150 15.50 -19.78 -13.70
C VAL A 150 15.09 -20.04 -15.15
N ARG A 151 15.45 -21.20 -15.71
CA ARG A 151 15.11 -21.57 -17.10
C ARG A 151 13.60 -21.63 -17.32
N ASN A 152 12.87 -22.33 -16.47
CA ASN A 152 11.41 -22.45 -16.56
C ASN A 152 10.72 -21.08 -16.43
N THR A 153 11.30 -20.17 -15.65
CA THR A 153 10.77 -18.81 -15.51
C THR A 153 11.02 -17.97 -16.76
N ILE A 154 12.21 -18.08 -17.37
CA ILE A 154 12.53 -17.42 -18.65
C ILE A 154 11.62 -17.94 -19.77
N GLU A 155 11.42 -19.26 -19.87
CA GLU A 155 10.52 -19.86 -20.88
C GLU A 155 9.05 -19.48 -20.69
N LYS A 156 8.67 -19.06 -19.48
CA LYS A 156 7.29 -18.68 -19.14
C LYS A 156 6.98 -17.20 -19.43
N ASP A 157 8.00 -16.35 -19.39
CA ASP A 157 7.97 -14.91 -19.68
C ASP A 157 7.50 -14.63 -21.12
#